data_AF-A0A524A7V4-F1
#
_entry.id   AF-A0A524A7V4-F1
#
_cell.length_a   1.000
_cell.length_b   1.000
_cell.length_c   1.000
_cell.angle_alpha   90.00
_cell.angle_beta   90.00
_cell.angle_gamma   90.00
#
_symmetry.space_group_name_H-M   'P 1'
#
loop_
_entity.id
_entity.type
_entity.pdbx_description
1 polymer ?
#
loop_
_entity_poly.entity_id
_entity_poly.type
_entity_poly.pdbx_seq_one_letter_code
_entity_poly.pdbx_strand_id
1 'polypeptide(L)' 'MARKVVQTDLDDDEYRLLKKATEKRGITLKTGLREAVRQWVGTQVPITEDPLFRLKPVKTGVKTDSSNLDGALYREEKK' A
#
# COMPACT_ATOMS: atom_id res chain seq x y z
N MET A 1 -22.03 10.37 -5.94
CA MET A 1 -20.60 10.54 -5.57
C MET A 1 -20.07 11.77 -6.29
N ALA A 2 -19.51 12.75 -5.57
CA ALA A 2 -19.01 13.98 -6.18
C ALA A 2 -17.72 13.71 -6.96
N ARG A 3 -17.71 13.98 -8.27
CA ARG A 3 -16.52 13.82 -9.12
C ARG A 3 -15.80 15.16 -9.18
N LYS A 4 -14.64 15.27 -8.54
CA LYS A 4 -13.77 16.46 -8.68
C LYS A 4 -12.89 16.30 -9.91
N VAL A 5 -12.82 17.34 -10.73
CA VAL A 5 -11.89 17.43 -11.86
C VAL A 5 -10.65 18.15 -11.37
N VAL A 6 -9.49 17.53 -11.58
CA VAL A 6 -8.19 18.14 -11.29
C VAL A 6 -7.57 18.47 -12.64
N GLN A 7 -7.27 19.75 -12.84
CA GLN A 7 -6.46 20.25 -13.95
C GLN A 7 -5.10 20.63 -13.36
N THR A 8 -4.05 20.14 -13.99
CA THR A 8 -2.68 20.41 -13.57
C THR A 8 -1.85 20.64 -14.81
N ASP A 9 -0.96 21.63 -14.75
CA ASP A 9 0.05 21.84 -15.77
C ASP A 9 1.21 20.88 -15.51
N LEU A 10 1.69 20.23 -16.55
CA LEU A 10 2.84 19.32 -16.54
C LEU A 10 3.90 19.92 -17.46
N ASP A 11 5.16 19.84 -17.05
CA ASP A 11 6.26 20.20 -17.95
C ASP A 11 6.33 19.21 -19.12
N ASP A 12 6.90 19.67 -20.24
CA ASP A 12 7.01 18.87 -21.48
C ASP A 12 7.72 17.53 -21.25
N ASP A 13 8.74 17.51 -20.37
CA ASP A 13 9.49 16.31 -20.05
C ASP A 13 8.69 15.33 -19.19
N GLU A 14 7.92 15.83 -18.22
CA GLU A 14 7.01 15.02 -17.39
C GLU A 14 5.90 14.41 -18.25
N TYR A 15 5.34 15.21 -19.16
CA TYR A 15 4.33 14.75 -20.12
C TYR A 15 4.88 13.65 -21.02
N ARG A 16 6.11 13.81 -21.54
CA ARG A 16 6.77 12.79 -22.37
C ARG A 16 7.02 11.49 -21.60
N LEU A 17 7.47 11.58 -20.35
CA LEU A 17 7.70 10.41 -19.50
C LEU A 17 6.40 9.68 -19.20
N LEU A 18 5.34 10.40 -18.84
CA LEU A 18 4.02 9.84 -18.61
C LEU A 18 3.49 9.17 -19.88
N LYS A 19 3.61 9.83 -21.03
CA LYS A 19 3.20 9.30 -22.33
C LYS A 19 3.91 7.98 -22.63
N LYS A 20 5.24 7.92 -22.51
CA LYS A 20 6.02 6.69 -22.69
C LYS A 20 5.58 5.57 -21.74
N ALA A 21 5.31 5.89 -20.47
CA ALA A 21 4.83 4.93 -19.49
C ALA A 21 3.44 4.38 -19.84
N THR A 22 2.54 5.24 -20.34
CA THR A 22 1.19 4.85 -20.74
C THR A 22 1.16 4.05 -22.05
N GLU A 23 2.01 4.40 -23.03
CA GLU A 23 2.16 3.65 -24.28
C GLU A 23 2.67 2.23 -24.02
N LYS A 24 3.68 2.07 -23.15
CA LYS A 24 4.19 0.75 -22.76
C LYS A 24 3.12 -0.15 -22.11
N ARG A 25 2.16 0.45 -21.41
CA ARG A 25 1.07 -0.26 -20.73
C ARG A 25 -0.19 -0.39 -21.58
N GLY A 26 -0.25 0.24 -22.77
CA GLY A 26 -1.43 0.25 -23.63
C GLY A 26 -2.64 0.97 -23.02
N ILE A 27 -2.42 1.91 -22.09
CA ILE A 27 -3.50 2.63 -21.38
C ILE A 27 -3.59 4.09 -21.84
N THR A 28 -4.78 4.68 -21.69
CA THR A 28 -4.94 6.12 -21.98
C THR A 28 -4.23 6.99 -20.96
N LEU A 29 -3.80 8.19 -21.37
CA LEU A 29 -3.10 9.15 -20.51
C LEU A 29 -3.90 9.49 -19.24
N LYS A 30 -5.23 9.63 -19.37
CA LYS A 30 -6.13 9.90 -18.24
C LYS A 30 -6.18 8.76 -17.23
N THR A 31 -6.11 7.52 -17.71
CA THR A 31 -6.05 6.33 -16.84
C THR A 31 -4.69 6.26 -16.15
N GLY A 32 -3.60 6.48 -16.87
CA GLY A 32 -2.25 6.51 -16.30
C GLY A 32 -2.10 7.57 -15.22
N LEU A 33 -2.61 8.78 -15.44
CA LEU A 33 -2.60 9.85 -14.43
C LEU A 33 -3.41 9.45 -13.19
N ARG A 34 -4.57 8.81 -13.38
CA ARG A 34 -5.41 8.33 -12.28
C ARG A 34 -4.70 7.24 -11.46
N GLU A 35 -3.99 6.33 -12.11
CA GLU A 35 -3.19 5.30 -11.43
C GLU A 35 -2.01 5.92 -10.67
N ALA A 36 -1.29 6.85 -11.30
CA ALA A 36 -0.17 7.54 -10.66
C ALA A 36 -0.61 8.27 -9.39
N VAL A 37 -1.73 8.99 -9.44
CA VAL A 37 -2.30 9.65 -8.25
C VAL A 37 -2.67 8.62 -7.17
N ARG A 38 -3.28 7.49 -7.54
CA ARG A 38 -3.60 6.42 -6.57
C ARG A 38 -2.35 5.83 -5.93
N GLN A 39 -1.32 5.56 -6.71
CA GLN A 39 -0.05 5.02 -6.21
C GLN A 39 0.67 6.03 -5.33
N TRP A 40 0.69 7.31 -5.73
CA TRP A 40 1.27 8.38 -4.94
C TRP A 40 0.56 8.54 -3.60
N VAL A 41 -0.78 8.62 -3.60
CA VAL A 41 -1.57 8.64 -2.35
C VAL A 41 -1.24 7.43 -1.49
N GLY A 42 -1.25 6.22 -2.06
CA GLY A 42 -0.91 4.99 -1.32
C GLY A 42 0.51 4.98 -0.74
N THR A 43 1.46 5.64 -1.38
CA THR A 43 2.85 5.76 -0.89
C THR A 43 2.99 6.83 0.18
N GLN A 44 2.16 7.88 0.12
CA GLN A 44 2.15 8.95 1.11
C GLN A 44 1.34 8.61 2.37
N VAL A 45 0.45 7.60 2.33
CA VAL A 45 -0.22 7.12 3.54
C VAL A 45 0.85 6.53 4.47
N PRO A 46 1.11 7.16 5.63
CA PRO A 46 2.03 6.60 6.61
C PRO A 46 1.47 5.26 7.09
N ILE A 47 2.32 4.26 7.32
CA ILE A 47 1.93 2.97 7.94
C ILE A 47 1.12 3.20 9.24
N THR A 48 1.37 4.31 9.93
CA THR A 48 0.65 4.77 11.13
C THR A 48 -0.84 5.03 10.91
N GLU A 49 -1.28 5.28 9.68
CA GLU A 49 -2.68 5.51 9.33
C GLU A 49 -3.43 4.26 8.90
N ASP A 50 -2.71 3.17 8.66
CA ASP A 50 -3.31 1.91 8.25
C ASP A 50 -4.07 1.26 9.43
N PRO A 51 -5.36 0.93 9.27
CA PRO A 51 -6.17 0.24 10.28
C PRO A 51 -5.53 -1.07 10.80
N LEU A 52 -4.75 -1.78 9.98
CA LEU A 52 -4.07 -3.02 10.39
C LEU A 52 -3.00 -2.75 11.47
N PHE A 53 -2.32 -1.60 11.39
CA PHE A 53 -1.24 -1.21 12.29
C PHE A 53 -1.69 -0.30 13.44
N ARG A 54 -2.95 0.15 13.42
CA ARG A 54 -3.58 0.92 14.51
C ARG A 54 -4.16 0.07 15.63
N LEU A 55 -4.01 -1.25 15.56
CA LEU A 55 -4.47 -2.15 16.61
C LEU A 55 -3.65 -1.91 17.87
N LYS A 56 -4.26 -1.27 18.87
CA LYS A 56 -3.67 -1.19 20.21
C LYS A 56 -3.48 -2.62 20.72
N PRO A 57 -2.28 -2.99 21.20
CA PRO A 57 -2.08 -4.30 21.77
C PRO A 57 -3.08 -4.49 22.91
N VAL A 58 -3.94 -5.50 22.77
CA VAL A 58 -4.82 -5.91 23.85
C VAL A 58 -3.91 -6.46 24.94
N LYS A 59 -3.95 -5.84 26.13
CA LYS A 59 -3.25 -6.37 27.30
C LYS A 59 -3.95 -7.66 27.75
N THR A 60 -3.65 -8.76 27.08
CA THR A 60 -3.79 -10.09 27.68
C THR A 60 -2.83 -10.09 28.87
N GLY A 61 -3.32 -10.18 30.10
CA GLY A 61 -2.56 -10.03 31.35
C GLY A 61 -1.48 -11.10 31.60
N VAL A 62 -0.97 -11.70 30.54
CA VAL A 62 0.09 -12.71 30.51
C VAL A 62 1.21 -12.11 29.66
N LYS A 63 2.47 -12.20 30.11
CA LYS A 63 3.61 -11.91 29.23
C LYS A 63 3.51 -12.90 28.08
N THR A 64 3.18 -12.42 26.89
CA THR A 64 3.20 -13.26 25.69
C THR A 64 4.65 -13.65 25.42
N ASP A 65 5.06 -14.79 25.95
CA ASP A 65 6.34 -15.41 25.63
C ASP A 65 6.15 -16.19 24.33
N SER A 66 6.38 -15.51 23.21
CA SER A 66 6.28 -16.09 21.87
C SER A 66 7.47 -16.99 21.53
N SER A 67 8.46 -17.14 22.42
CA SER A 67 9.69 -17.89 22.15
C SER A 67 9.46 -19.40 21.96
N ASN A 68 8.34 -19.95 22.43
CA ASN A 68 8.02 -21.37 22.31
C ASN A 68 6.70 -21.64 21.56
N LEU A 69 6.26 -20.69 20.71
CA LEU A 69 5.01 -20.84 19.94
C LEU A 69 5.10 -22.03 18.97
N ASP A 70 6.25 -22.18 18.31
CA ASP A 70 6.47 -23.24 17.30
C ASP A 70 6.47 -24.64 17.93
N GLY A 71 7.09 -24.81 19.10
CA GLY A 71 7.08 -26.09 19.81
C GLY A 71 5.69 -26.52 20.28
N ALA A 72 4.84 -25.55 20.64
CA ALA A 72 3.45 -25.81 21.04
C ALA A 72 2.53 -26.12 19.85
N LEU A 73 2.71 -25.42 18.71
CA LEU A 73 1.89 -25.60 17.52
C LEU A 73 2.27 -26.84 16.72
N TYR A 74 3.56 -27.09 16.56
CA TYR A 74 4.07 -28.13 15.67
C TYR A 74 4.48 -29.40 16.38
N ARG A 75 4.23 -29.50 17.70
CA ARG A 75 4.46 -30.66 18.59
C ARG A 75 5.36 -31.69 17.91
N GLU A 76 6.68 -31.51 18.04
CA GLU A 76 7.63 -32.45 17.43
C GLU A 76 7.23 -33.87 17.80
N GLU A 77 6.68 -34.61 16.83
CA GLU A 77 6.39 -36.02 17.01
C GLU A 77 7.74 -36.69 17.24
N LYS A 78 8.02 -36.98 18.51
CA LYS A 78 9.18 -37.77 18.89
C LYS A 78 9.09 -39.10 18.15
N LYS A 79 9.98 -39.26 17.18
CA LYS A 79 10.29 -40.51 16.50
C LYS A 79 10.85 -41.54 17.48
#